data_AF-A0A814IT12-F1
#
_entry.id   AF-A0A814IT12-F1
#
_cell.length_a   1.000
_cell.length_b   1.000
_cell.length_c   1.000
_cell.angle_alpha   90.00
_cell.angle_beta   90.00
_cell.angle_gamma   90.00
#
_symmetry.space_group_name_H-M   'P 1'
#
loop_
_entity.id
_entity.type
_entity.pdbx_description
1 polymer ?
#
loop_
_entity_poly.entity_id
_entity_poly.type
_entity_poly.pdbx_seq_one_letter_code
_entity_poly.pdbx_strand_id
1 'polypeptide(L)'
;MQFPHPDSQILPANIKCINPPLQNSKSDEQERIVGSLVGLAIGDALGASVEFRPRQYLLDHPVNDMQGGGTWGLDAGQWTDDTSMALCLASSLITQHQFNPYDQMVRYKW
;
A
#
# COMPACT_ATOMS: atom_id res chain seq x y z
N MET A 1 26.58 -14.52 18.93
CA MET A 1 26.59 -13.08 19.24
C MET A 1 25.27 -12.50 18.79
N GLN A 2 24.34 -12.31 19.71
CA GLN A 2 23.03 -11.70 19.45
C GLN A 2 23.09 -10.29 20.03
N PHE A 3 22.90 -9.26 19.19
CA PHE A 3 22.74 -7.89 19.67
C PHE A 3 21.32 -7.74 20.26
N PRO A 4 21.16 -7.15 21.45
CA PRO A 4 19.84 -6.86 21.98
C PRO A 4 19.17 -5.71 21.22
N HIS A 5 17.87 -5.85 20.99
CA HIS A 5 16.98 -4.86 20.38
C HIS A 5 16.84 -3.65 21.33
N PRO A 6 16.96 -2.40 20.87
CA PRO A 6 16.55 -1.26 21.68
C PRO A 6 15.03 -1.19 21.62
N ASP A 7 14.38 -1.21 22.79
CA ASP A 7 13.39 -0.20 23.17
C ASP A 7 12.57 -0.67 24.37
N SER A 8 12.96 -0.21 25.54
CA SER A 8 12.00 0.28 26.53
C SER A 8 12.77 1.08 27.57
N GLN A 9 12.18 2.21 27.96
CA GLN A 9 12.58 3.07 29.08
C GLN A 9 13.64 4.13 28.76
N ILE A 10 13.22 5.28 28.21
CA ILE A 10 13.37 6.58 28.89
C ILE A 10 12.16 7.46 28.55
N LEU A 11 11.08 7.36 29.33
CA LEU A 11 10.12 8.46 29.48
C LEU A 11 9.97 8.72 30.99
N PRO A 12 10.14 9.96 31.47
CA PRO A 12 10.03 10.28 32.89
C PRO A 12 8.60 10.01 33.38
N ALA A 13 8.50 9.44 34.59
CA ALA A 13 7.30 8.84 35.19
C ALA A 13 6.05 9.76 35.37
N ASN A 14 6.12 11.03 34.96
CA ASN A 14 5.08 12.03 35.24
C ASN A 14 4.49 12.73 34.00
N ILE A 15 4.81 12.29 32.78
CA ILE A 15 4.09 12.74 31.59
C ILE A 15 2.87 11.83 31.41
N LYS A 16 1.71 12.24 31.95
CA LYS A 16 0.43 11.67 31.49
C LYS A 16 0.24 12.11 30.05
N CYS A 17 0.25 11.17 29.11
CA CYS A 17 -0.23 11.42 27.76
C CYS A 17 -1.64 11.99 27.88
N ILE A 18 -1.82 13.25 27.49
CA ILE A 18 -3.07 14.02 27.60
C ILE A 18 -4.17 13.43 26.71
N ASN A 19 -3.81 12.49 25.84
CA ASN A 19 -4.71 11.61 25.13
C ASN A 19 -4.23 10.17 25.37
N PRO A 20 -5.08 9.24 25.84
CA PRO A 20 -4.75 7.83 25.74
C PRO A 20 -4.45 7.51 24.26
N PRO A 21 -3.54 6.56 23.95
CA PRO A 21 -3.41 6.09 22.58
C PRO A 21 -4.81 5.73 22.09
N LEU A 22 -5.24 6.34 20.99
CA LEU A 22 -6.53 6.07 20.37
C LEU A 22 -6.69 4.55 20.32
N GLN A 23 -7.63 4.01 21.10
CA GLN A 23 -7.89 2.58 21.08
C GLN A 23 -8.29 2.24 19.65
N ASN A 24 -7.40 1.54 18.96
CA ASN A 24 -7.61 1.17 17.57
C ASN A 24 -8.83 0.24 17.54
N SER A 25 -9.96 0.76 17.04
CA SER A 25 -11.26 0.11 17.12
C SER A 25 -11.45 -1.00 16.09
N LYS A 26 -10.40 -1.35 15.33
CA LYS A 26 -10.44 -2.32 14.24
C LYS A 26 -9.96 -3.68 14.72
N SER A 27 -10.59 -4.74 14.23
CA SER A 27 -10.10 -6.11 14.46
C SER A 27 -8.83 -6.36 13.64
N ASP A 28 -7.98 -7.28 14.11
CA ASP A 28 -6.81 -7.77 13.36
C ASP A 28 -7.17 -8.19 11.91
N GLU A 29 -8.37 -8.71 11.72
CA GLU A 29 -8.88 -9.09 10.40
C GLU A 29 -9.14 -7.84 9.52
N GLN A 30 -9.80 -6.82 10.06
CA GLN A 30 -10.03 -5.56 9.33
C GLN A 30 -8.71 -4.88 8.96
N GLU A 31 -7.72 -4.92 9.84
CA GLU A 31 -6.39 -4.41 9.54
C GLU A 31 -5.71 -5.16 8.39
N ARG A 32 -5.83 -6.49 8.36
CA ARG A 32 -5.29 -7.31 7.26
C ARG A 32 -6.01 -7.03 5.94
N ILE A 33 -7.33 -6.84 5.96
CA ILE A 33 -8.12 -6.52 4.76
C ILE A 33 -7.75 -5.13 4.22
N VAL A 34 -7.64 -4.13 5.10
CA VAL A 34 -7.21 -2.78 4.68
C VAL A 34 -5.77 -2.82 4.19
N GLY A 35 -4.90 -3.52 4.93
CA GLY A 35 -3.49 -3.68 4.59
C GLY A 35 -3.25 -4.39 3.26
N SER A 36 -4.12 -5.32 2.85
CA SER A 36 -3.99 -5.98 1.55
C SER A 36 -4.30 -5.03 0.39
N LEU A 37 -5.36 -4.22 0.51
CA LEU A 37 -5.72 -3.25 -0.53
C LEU A 37 -4.73 -2.08 -0.60
N VAL A 38 -4.32 -1.55 0.55
CA VAL A 38 -3.30 -0.48 0.61
C VAL A 38 -1.94 -1.01 0.18
N GLY A 39 -1.58 -2.23 0.60
CA GLY A 39 -0.34 -2.90 0.21
C GLY A 39 -0.25 -3.19 -1.28
N LEU A 40 -1.37 -3.51 -1.93
CA LEU A 40 -1.45 -3.62 -3.40
C LEU A 40 -1.05 -2.28 -4.04
N ALA A 41 -1.67 -1.17 -3.63
CA ALA A 41 -1.36 0.14 -4.20
C ALA A 41 0.08 0.60 -3.92
N ILE A 42 0.62 0.28 -2.74
CA ILE A 42 2.02 0.54 -2.41
C ILE A 42 2.96 -0.28 -3.28
N GLY A 43 2.70 -1.58 -3.45
CA GLY A 43 3.51 -2.47 -4.26
C GLY A 43 3.53 -2.08 -5.73
N ASP A 44 2.36 -1.72 -6.26
CA ASP A 44 2.17 -1.16 -7.61
C ASP A 44 3.03 0.10 -7.80
N ALA A 45 2.83 1.14 -6.98
CA ALA A 45 3.58 2.40 -7.11
C ALA A 45 5.11 2.22 -6.99
N LEU A 46 5.58 1.33 -6.11
CA LEU A 46 7.01 0.99 -6.01
C LEU A 46 7.51 0.27 -7.27
N GLY A 47 6.76 -0.71 -7.75
CA GLY A 47 7.12 -1.53 -8.91
C GLY A 47 7.13 -0.73 -10.22
N ALA A 48 6.17 0.17 -10.40
CA ALA A 48 6.02 1.00 -11.59
C ALA A 48 7.26 1.85 -11.89
N SER A 49 7.95 2.32 -10.86
CA SER A 49 9.19 3.11 -10.99
C SER A 49 10.33 2.37 -11.71
N VAL A 50 10.32 1.04 -11.65
CA VAL A 50 11.36 0.15 -12.22
C VAL A 50 10.80 -0.85 -13.23
N GLU A 51 9.57 -0.65 -13.68
CA GLU A 51 8.94 -1.51 -14.69
C GLU A 51 9.81 -1.61 -15.95
N PHE A 52 9.91 -2.82 -16.51
CA PHE A 52 10.74 -3.16 -17.68
C PHE A 52 12.26 -2.94 -17.51
N ARG A 53 12.75 -2.60 -16.30
CA ARG A 53 14.19 -2.54 -16.04
C ARG A 53 14.77 -3.94 -15.83
N PRO A 54 15.97 -4.23 -16.34
CA PRO A 54 16.64 -5.49 -16.05
C PRO A 54 17.01 -5.54 -14.56
N ARG A 55 16.98 -6.73 -13.95
CA ARG A 55 17.33 -6.90 -12.53
C ARG A 55 18.70 -6.30 -12.14
N GLN A 56 19.67 -6.30 -13.06
CA GLN A 56 20.98 -5.71 -12.85
C GLN A 56 20.92 -4.20 -12.57
N TYR A 57 19.95 -3.48 -13.15
CA TYR A 57 19.74 -2.04 -12.93
C TYR A 57 19.48 -1.74 -11.44
N LEU A 58 18.78 -2.64 -10.75
CA LEU A 58 18.40 -2.48 -9.35
C LEU A 58 19.57 -2.63 -8.36
N LEU A 59 20.72 -3.14 -8.82
CA LEU A 59 21.92 -3.20 -7.98
C LEU A 59 22.49 -1.80 -7.76
N ASP A 60 22.45 -0.97 -8.79
CA ASP A 60 22.92 0.43 -8.74
C ASP A 60 21.80 1.40 -8.32
N HIS A 61 20.54 1.03 -8.59
CA HIS A 61 19.35 1.85 -8.34
C HIS A 61 18.32 1.08 -7.51
N PRO A 62 18.60 0.80 -6.23
CA PRO A 62 17.67 0.07 -5.38
C PRO A 62 16.39 0.88 -5.14
N VAL A 63 15.25 0.20 -5.17
CA VAL A 63 13.96 0.77 -4.74
C VAL A 63 13.92 0.78 -3.22
N ASN A 64 14.10 1.96 -2.64
CA ASN A 64 14.16 2.18 -1.19
C ASN A 64 13.13 3.20 -0.68
N ASP A 65 12.40 3.85 -1.59
CA ASP A 65 11.36 4.83 -1.28
C ASP A 65 10.41 4.95 -2.49
N MET A 66 9.34 5.74 -2.34
CA MET A 66 8.45 6.14 -3.42
C MET A 66 9.14 7.19 -4.31
N GLN A 67 9.72 6.74 -5.42
CA GLN A 67 10.53 7.59 -6.30
C GLN A 67 9.74 8.17 -7.49
N GLY A 68 8.67 7.51 -7.94
CA GLY A 68 7.98 7.85 -9.19
C GLY A 68 8.84 7.54 -10.43
N GLY A 69 8.69 8.32 -11.50
CA GLY A 69 9.40 8.16 -12.76
C GLY A 69 8.97 6.91 -13.53
N GLY A 70 9.93 6.02 -13.80
CA GLY A 70 9.69 4.79 -14.55
C GLY A 70 9.31 5.01 -16.01
N THR A 71 8.72 3.99 -16.62
CA THR A 71 8.31 3.96 -18.03
C THR A 71 7.28 5.04 -18.37
N TRP A 72 6.45 5.39 -17.40
CA TRP A 72 5.28 6.25 -17.59
C TRP A 72 5.48 7.68 -17.06
N GLY A 73 6.64 7.99 -16.46
CA GLY A 73 6.94 9.33 -15.94
C GLY A 73 6.03 9.75 -14.79
N LEU A 74 5.70 8.82 -13.90
CA LEU A 74 4.75 9.03 -12.80
C LEU A 74 5.31 9.95 -11.70
N ASP A 75 4.44 10.63 -10.98
CA ASP A 75 4.82 11.26 -9.72
C ASP A 75 5.03 10.21 -8.63
N ALA A 76 5.82 10.54 -7.60
CA ALA A 76 6.04 9.66 -6.46
C ALA A 76 4.70 9.24 -5.78
N GLY A 77 4.48 7.94 -5.66
CA GLY A 77 3.27 7.36 -5.05
C GLY A 77 2.08 7.21 -5.98
N GLN A 78 2.18 7.61 -7.25
CA GLN A 78 1.19 7.23 -8.26
C GLN A 78 1.32 5.73 -8.59
N TRP A 79 0.17 5.09 -8.68
CA TRP A 79 -0.04 3.67 -8.99
C TRP A 79 -0.59 3.51 -10.42
N THR A 80 -0.55 2.30 -10.96
CA THR A 80 -0.89 1.99 -12.35
C THR A 80 -2.23 1.25 -12.48
N ASP A 81 -2.38 0.51 -13.58
CA ASP A 81 -3.53 -0.27 -13.92
C ASP A 81 -3.88 -1.32 -12.86
N ASP A 82 -2.90 -1.94 -12.18
CA ASP A 82 -3.12 -2.91 -11.10
C ASP A 82 -4.07 -2.35 -10.02
N THR A 83 -3.75 -1.17 -9.47
CA THR A 83 -4.61 -0.52 -8.47
C THR A 83 -5.92 -0.02 -9.07
N SER A 84 -5.89 0.52 -10.28
CA SER A 84 -7.11 1.00 -10.95
C SER A 84 -8.13 -0.12 -11.16
N MET A 85 -7.68 -1.30 -11.58
CA MET A 85 -8.50 -2.48 -11.83
C MET A 85 -9.02 -3.06 -10.51
N ALA A 86 -8.19 -3.11 -9.48
CA ALA A 86 -8.61 -3.53 -8.15
C ALA A 86 -9.72 -2.62 -7.59
N LEU A 87 -9.61 -1.30 -7.75
CA LEU A 87 -10.63 -0.34 -7.34
C LEU A 87 -11.92 -0.49 -8.16
N CYS A 88 -11.82 -0.72 -9.46
CA CYS A 88 -12.98 -0.98 -10.31
C CYS A 88 -13.71 -2.27 -9.92
N LEU A 89 -12.97 -3.34 -9.60
CA LEU A 89 -13.51 -4.60 -9.09
C LEU A 89 -14.24 -4.39 -7.76
N ALA A 90 -13.60 -3.72 -6.79
CA ALA A 90 -14.19 -3.42 -5.49
C ALA A 90 -15.46 -2.58 -5.64
N SER A 91 -15.43 -1.54 -6.48
CA SER A 91 -16.58 -0.68 -6.78
C SER A 91 -17.75 -1.49 -7.36
N SER A 92 -17.48 -2.42 -8.28
CA SER A 92 -18.51 -3.31 -8.85
C SER A 92 -19.13 -4.21 -7.78
N LEU A 93 -18.31 -4.90 -6.98
CA LEU A 93 -18.79 -5.80 -5.93
C LEU A 93 -19.65 -5.08 -4.89
N ILE A 94 -19.24 -3.88 -4.48
CA ILE A 94 -19.99 -3.04 -3.52
C ILE A 94 -21.32 -2.59 -4.14
N THR A 95 -21.30 -2.10 -5.38
CA THR A 95 -22.50 -1.52 -6.03
C THR A 95 -23.51 -2.60 -6.43
N GLN A 96 -23.03 -3.74 -6.92
CA GLN A 96 -23.88 -4.83 -7.43
C GLN A 96 -24.29 -5.81 -6.34
N HIS A 97 -23.64 -5.76 -5.16
CA HIS A 97 -23.79 -6.73 -4.07
C HIS A 97 -23.57 -8.20 -4.49
N GLN A 98 -22.87 -8.40 -5.62
CA GLN A 98 -22.54 -9.70 -6.19
C GLN A 98 -21.43 -9.53 -7.24
N PHE A 99 -20.88 -10.65 -7.69
CA PHE A 99 -20.01 -10.65 -8.86
C PHE A 99 -20.83 -10.43 -10.14
N ASN A 100 -20.60 -9.31 -10.84
CA ASN A 100 -21.21 -8.99 -12.12
C ASN A 100 -20.11 -8.71 -13.16
N PRO A 101 -19.77 -9.67 -14.03
CA PRO A 101 -18.67 -9.52 -14.99
C PRO A 101 -18.97 -8.45 -16.06
N TYR A 102 -20.25 -8.20 -16.36
CA TYR A 102 -20.61 -7.17 -17.33
C TYR A 102 -20.35 -5.76 -16.76
N ASP A 103 -20.80 -5.49 -15.53
CA ASP A 103 -20.54 -4.21 -14.85
C ASP A 103 -19.04 -3.98 -14.63
N GLN A 104 -18.27 -5.01 -14.25
CA GLN A 104 -16.80 -4.92 -14.17
C GLN A 104 -16.18 -4.53 -15.51
N MET A 105 -16.62 -5.16 -16.60
CA MET A 105 -16.08 -4.88 -17.92
C MET A 105 -16.45 -3.51 -18.47
N VAL A 106 -17.55 -2.91 -17.98
CA VAL A 106 -17.85 -1.51 -18.26
C VAL A 106 -16.91 -0.59 -17.49
N ARG A 107 -16.59 -0.91 -16.23
CA ARG A 107 -15.71 -0.07 -15.38
C ARG A 107 -14.24 -0.10 -15.80
N TYR A 108 -13.76 -1.21 -16.37
CA TYR A 108 -12.39 -1.28 -16.88
C TYR A 108 -12.21 -0.49 -18.19
N LYS A 109 -13.29 0.01 -18.78
CA LYS A 109 -13.22 0.91 -19.93
C LYS A 109 -13.04 2.33 -19.38
N TRP A 110 -11.80 2.80 -19.49
CA TRP A 110 -11.28 4.17 -19.36
C TRP A 110 -12.32 5.27 -19.14
#